data_AF-A0AAW0BYW6-F1
#
_entry.id   AF-A0AAW0BYW6-F1
#
_cell.length_a   1.000
_cell.length_b   1.000
_cell.length_c   1.000
_cell.angle_alpha   90.00
_cell.angle_beta   90.00
_cell.angle_gamma   90.00
#
_symmetry.space_group_name_H-M   'P 1'
#
loop_
_entity.id
_entity.type
_entity.pdbx_description
1 polymer ?
#
loop_
_entity_poly.entity_id
_entity_poly.type
_entity_poly.pdbx_seq_one_letter_code
_entity_poly.pdbx_strand_id
1 'polypeptide(L)'
;MPFGPEEFTHRAGDYALAINQSPSFLTPESSNLETWDLLLRRAEHSGNVWESLGIYKAALECFPRNVCGGGGGGGGGGGGRSSVSAELTLLERDNFPSRDLEALEYVLDLVGHEAESYELWDLYLDRLGEVEDFPALRIALHSVIKKPVQGLPKFWEMLEHFELTHYKATAEEIADRLIPDFTRASYAHRQLQYHMKLLRPNLPPEQISGSVLRYLPFSPLASTSSELVVKRWISYLQWEEDDPLWLRENNSTAYIQRLKSAYQKATTALQFSEEIWYRAYRTFRNVGQTKTGTVGGKYLRKGTNQSTAISLLLNFALADDLEFRGDYENTKRLYSDLLMVLWDKAISKPSDVEPEEKLGAVYDAYLRFACRTKGQDAARIIFGEAIKQAPSHFVRHSVIRKAFQAGMAHFRNDLDYIMCYFEWLLSTNYYDDARALLSFADNQFSREDAVELQAHWSRHYGQCTSWDSEHAGEAQTSG
;
A
#
# COMPACT_ATOMS: atom_id res chain seq x y z
N MET A 1 26.63 22.98 24.19
CA MET A 1 26.50 21.50 24.23
C MET A 1 25.62 21.13 23.06
N PRO A 2 26.04 20.22 22.16
CA PRO A 2 25.16 19.78 21.09
C PRO A 2 24.06 18.93 21.73
N PHE A 3 22.81 19.21 21.38
CA PHE A 3 21.64 18.49 21.88
C PHE A 3 21.56 17.11 21.22
N GLY A 4 21.12 16.10 21.96
CA GLY A 4 21.11 14.71 21.51
C GLY A 4 19.90 14.33 20.64
N PRO A 5 19.98 13.23 19.88
CA PRO A 5 18.92 12.75 18.96
C PRO A 5 17.59 12.37 19.65
N GLU A 6 17.56 12.20 20.97
CA GLU A 6 16.31 11.93 21.70
C GLU A 6 15.50 13.21 21.98
N GLU A 7 16.15 14.36 22.23
CA GLU A 7 15.47 15.67 22.35
C GLU A 7 14.91 16.18 21.02
N PHE A 8 15.45 15.69 19.89
CA PHE A 8 14.97 15.95 18.53
C PHE A 8 13.57 15.36 18.26
N THR A 9 13.33 14.12 18.71
CA THR A 9 11.99 13.50 18.58
C THR A 9 10.95 14.15 19.48
N HIS A 10 11.37 14.63 20.66
CA HIS A 10 10.48 15.30 21.60
C HIS A 10 10.06 16.67 21.08
N ARG A 11 11.01 17.49 20.61
CA ARG A 11 10.70 18.83 20.10
C ARG A 11 9.99 18.82 18.75
N ALA A 12 10.32 17.90 17.83
CA ALA A 12 9.53 17.73 16.60
C ALA A 12 8.07 17.31 16.91
N GLY A 13 7.86 16.52 17.97
CA GLY A 13 6.54 16.22 18.52
C GLY A 13 5.85 17.43 19.15
N ASP A 14 6.59 18.28 19.88
CA ASP A 14 6.09 19.50 20.50
C ASP A 14 5.66 20.54 19.44
N TYR A 15 6.35 20.62 18.30
CA TYR A 15 5.96 21.48 17.17
C TYR A 15 4.74 20.95 16.39
N ALA A 16 4.60 19.63 16.23
CA ALA A 16 3.37 19.04 15.69
C ALA A 16 2.16 19.28 16.62
N LEU A 17 2.39 19.33 17.93
CA LEU A 17 1.40 19.72 18.94
C LEU A 17 1.05 21.21 18.88
N ALA A 18 2.04 22.09 18.64
CA ALA A 18 1.82 23.52 18.47
C ALA A 18 1.02 23.87 17.18
N ILE A 19 1.19 23.09 16.11
CA ILE A 19 0.36 23.19 14.89
C ILE A 19 -1.09 22.80 15.19
N ASN A 20 -1.32 21.76 16.01
CA ASN A 20 -2.66 21.37 16.46
C ASN A 20 -3.31 22.38 17.45
N GLN A 21 -2.52 23.26 18.07
CA GLN A 21 -3.00 24.32 18.98
C GLN A 21 -3.18 25.68 18.29
N SER A 22 -2.89 25.76 16.99
CA SER A 22 -3.09 26.97 16.18
C SER A 22 -4.58 27.19 15.84
N PRO A 23 -5.01 28.42 15.50
CA PRO A 23 -6.41 28.74 15.25
C PRO A 23 -7.06 27.80 14.23
N SER A 24 -8.35 27.51 14.41
CA SER A 24 -9.16 26.52 13.68
C SER A 24 -9.22 26.66 12.14
N PHE A 25 -8.53 27.63 11.55
CA PHE A 25 -8.37 27.80 10.10
C PHE A 25 -6.99 27.34 9.56
N LEU A 26 -6.08 26.93 10.45
CA LEU A 26 -4.75 26.36 10.13
C LEU A 26 -4.65 24.90 10.58
N THR A 27 -5.77 24.25 10.88
CA THR A 27 -5.77 22.80 11.07
C THR A 27 -5.52 22.13 9.72
N PRO A 28 -4.56 21.19 9.63
CA PRO A 28 -4.28 20.47 8.39
C PRO A 28 -5.42 19.47 8.12
N GLU A 29 -6.55 19.97 7.62
CA GLU A 29 -7.45 19.16 6.81
C GLU A 29 -6.61 18.70 5.60
N SER A 30 -6.36 17.40 5.54
CA SER A 30 -5.19 16.75 4.94
C SER A 30 -5.11 16.79 3.40
N SER A 31 -5.66 17.80 2.75
CA SER A 31 -5.76 17.89 1.28
C SER A 31 -5.64 19.31 0.70
N ASN A 32 -5.62 20.38 1.49
CA ASN A 32 -5.60 21.74 0.95
C ASN A 32 -4.18 22.28 0.74
N LEU A 33 -3.70 22.25 -0.51
CA LEU A 33 -2.36 22.69 -0.90
C LEU A 33 -2.09 24.19 -0.62
N GLU A 34 -3.11 25.05 -0.67
CA GLU A 34 -2.99 26.48 -0.36
C GLU A 34 -2.71 26.74 1.13
N THR A 35 -3.28 25.92 2.01
CA THR A 35 -3.03 26.02 3.45
C THR A 35 -1.58 25.68 3.78
N TRP A 36 -0.99 24.70 3.09
CA TRP A 36 0.41 24.34 3.24
C TRP A 36 1.35 25.40 2.65
N ASP A 37 1.02 26.02 1.51
CA ASP A 37 1.79 27.14 0.94
C ASP A 37 1.81 28.35 1.89
N LEU A 38 0.68 28.66 2.54
CA LEU A 38 0.61 29.73 3.53
C LEU A 38 1.40 29.43 4.81
N LEU A 39 1.39 28.18 5.29
CA LEU A 39 2.17 27.74 6.44
C LEU A 39 3.68 27.80 6.15
N LEU A 40 4.11 27.35 4.96
CA LEU A 40 5.50 27.46 4.51
C LEU A 40 5.95 28.92 4.44
N ARG A 41 5.18 29.78 3.78
CA ARG A 41 5.49 31.22 3.72
C ARG A 41 5.59 31.85 5.10
N ARG A 42 4.73 31.48 6.04
CA ARG A 42 4.77 32.00 7.41
C ARG A 42 6.04 31.57 8.15
N ALA A 43 6.45 30.31 8.00
CA ALA A 43 7.69 29.80 8.59
C ALA A 43 8.93 30.40 7.92
N GLU A 44 8.89 30.67 6.61
CA GLU A 44 9.93 31.43 5.91
C GLU A 44 10.06 32.86 6.45
N HIS A 45 8.94 33.53 6.75
CA HIS A 45 8.95 34.86 7.35
C HIS A 45 9.42 34.86 8.82
N SER A 46 9.35 33.73 9.53
CA SER A 46 9.86 33.62 10.90
C SER A 46 11.38 33.47 10.95
N GLY A 47 12.03 33.12 9.84
CA GLY A 47 13.48 32.88 9.75
C GLY A 47 13.93 31.63 10.51
N ASN A 48 13.00 30.81 11.01
CA ASN A 48 13.30 29.59 11.75
C ASN A 48 13.37 28.40 10.79
N VAL A 49 14.60 28.03 10.40
CA VAL A 49 14.89 26.93 9.48
C VAL A 49 14.23 25.62 9.91
N TRP A 50 14.16 25.37 11.22
CA TRP A 50 13.61 24.13 11.78
C TRP A 50 12.07 24.08 11.72
N GLU A 51 11.42 25.25 11.79
CA GLU A 51 9.97 25.37 11.61
C GLU A 51 9.59 25.09 10.15
N SER A 52 10.34 25.67 9.21
CA SER A 52 10.16 25.43 7.77
C SER A 52 10.41 23.96 7.40
N LEU A 53 11.47 23.33 7.91
CA LEU A 53 11.76 21.90 7.70
C LEU A 53 10.71 20.98 8.32
N GLY A 54 10.17 21.32 9.50
CA GLY A 54 9.10 20.56 10.15
C GLY A 54 7.79 20.60 9.38
N ILE A 55 7.38 21.79 8.93
CA ILE A 55 6.19 21.97 8.08
C ILE A 55 6.37 21.28 6.74
N TYR A 56 7.58 21.35 6.16
CA TYR A 56 7.92 20.69 4.91
C TYR A 56 7.84 19.15 5.02
N LYS A 57 8.38 18.58 6.10
CA LYS A 57 8.25 17.14 6.39
C LYS A 57 6.79 16.72 6.53
N ALA A 58 5.99 17.49 7.26
CA ALA A 58 4.57 17.23 7.43
C ALA A 58 3.81 17.32 6.10
N ALA A 59 4.14 18.31 5.26
CA ALA A 59 3.58 18.45 3.92
C ALA A 59 3.94 17.25 3.01
N LEU A 60 5.19 16.77 3.04
CA LEU A 60 5.62 15.58 2.30
C LEU A 60 4.95 14.29 2.79
N GLU A 61 4.64 14.19 4.08
CA GLU A 61 3.89 13.06 4.64
C GLU A 61 2.40 13.08 4.25
N CYS A 62 1.83 14.28 4.03
CA CYS A 62 0.45 14.51 3.59
C CYS A 62 0.26 14.43 2.07
N PHE A 63 1.24 14.90 1.28
CA PHE A 63 1.25 14.81 -0.19
C PHE A 63 2.47 14.00 -0.67
N PRO A 64 2.44 12.68 -0.53
CA PRO A 64 3.55 11.89 -1.02
C PRO A 64 3.60 11.96 -2.56
N ARG A 65 4.82 12.01 -3.10
CA ARG A 65 5.19 12.48 -4.45
C ARG A 65 4.39 11.86 -5.61
N ASN A 66 3.95 12.68 -6.57
CA ASN A 66 3.64 12.22 -7.92
C ASN A 66 4.94 12.15 -8.74
N VAL A 67 5.27 10.96 -9.25
CA VAL A 67 6.48 10.69 -10.08
C VAL A 67 6.36 11.28 -11.51
N CYS A 68 5.29 12.00 -11.82
CA CYS A 68 4.98 12.47 -13.16
C CYS A 68 5.38 13.94 -13.38
N GLY A 69 6.67 14.26 -13.35
CA GLY A 69 7.11 15.60 -13.75
C GLY A 69 8.62 15.78 -13.78
N GLY A 70 9.23 15.65 -14.96
CA GLY A 70 10.61 16.07 -15.22
C GLY A 70 10.70 16.81 -16.54
N GLY A 71 11.15 18.06 -16.48
CA GLY A 71 11.96 18.77 -17.48
C GLY A 71 11.33 19.18 -18.82
N GLY A 72 11.12 20.48 -19.03
CA GLY A 72 10.93 21.09 -20.35
C GLY A 72 10.79 22.61 -20.23
N GLY A 73 11.84 23.37 -20.56
CA GLY A 73 11.93 24.82 -20.31
C GLY A 73 11.10 25.71 -21.24
N GLY A 74 11.01 26.98 -20.83
CA GLY A 74 10.64 28.11 -21.68
C GLY A 74 9.36 28.84 -21.27
N GLY A 75 9.50 29.91 -20.48
CA GLY A 75 8.57 31.04 -20.46
C GLY A 75 7.31 30.92 -19.60
N GLY A 76 7.27 31.70 -18.52
CA GLY A 76 6.05 32.28 -17.96
C GLY A 76 5.09 31.35 -17.21
N GLY A 77 5.10 31.46 -15.87
CA GLY A 77 3.96 31.12 -15.01
C GLY A 77 3.81 29.66 -14.60
N GLY A 78 4.10 29.36 -13.33
CA GLY A 78 3.54 28.21 -12.60
C GLY A 78 3.91 26.81 -13.12
N GLY A 79 5.21 26.53 -13.33
CA GLY A 79 5.69 25.19 -13.65
C GLY A 79 5.94 24.36 -12.41
N GLY A 80 5.24 23.24 -12.25
CA GLY A 80 5.55 22.23 -11.23
C GLY A 80 6.92 21.62 -11.49
N ARG A 81 7.79 21.78 -10.50
CA ARG A 81 9.18 21.35 -10.46
C ARG A 81 9.25 19.91 -9.95
N SER A 82 10.27 19.16 -10.35
CA SER A 82 10.61 17.88 -9.70
C SER A 82 10.86 18.12 -8.21
N SER A 83 10.67 17.12 -7.33
CA SER A 83 10.88 17.26 -5.86
C SER A 83 12.23 17.90 -5.55
N VAL A 84 13.30 17.44 -6.22
CA VAL A 84 14.66 17.96 -6.06
C VAL A 84 14.77 19.40 -6.55
N SER A 85 14.14 19.75 -7.68
CA SER A 85 14.14 21.13 -8.20
C SER A 85 13.26 22.07 -7.38
N ALA A 86 12.19 21.57 -6.76
CA ALA A 86 11.37 22.33 -5.80
C ALA A 86 12.13 22.55 -4.50
N GLU A 87 12.83 21.53 -3.99
CA GLU A 87 13.74 21.60 -2.84
C GLU A 87 14.89 22.58 -3.12
N LEU A 88 15.56 22.48 -4.28
CA LEU A 88 16.59 23.43 -4.71
C LEU A 88 16.04 24.85 -4.83
N THR A 89 14.88 25.05 -5.47
CA THR A 89 14.40 26.42 -5.64
C THR A 89 13.84 27.04 -4.36
N LEU A 90 13.48 26.21 -3.37
CA LEU A 90 13.16 26.68 -2.03
C LEU A 90 14.44 27.07 -1.27
N LEU A 91 15.53 26.31 -1.45
CA LEU A 91 16.86 26.65 -0.94
C LEU A 91 17.48 27.87 -1.64
N GLU A 92 17.15 28.12 -2.91
CA GLU A 92 17.62 29.25 -3.72
C GLU A 92 16.76 30.52 -3.58
N ARG A 93 15.59 30.46 -2.93
CA ARG A 93 14.72 31.64 -2.78
C ARG A 93 15.18 32.52 -1.63
N ASP A 94 15.56 33.74 -2.00
CA ASP A 94 15.96 34.90 -1.19
C ASP A 94 15.68 34.76 0.32
N ASN A 95 16.74 34.47 1.09
CA ASN A 95 16.82 34.38 2.56
C ASN A 95 16.66 33.01 3.24
N PHE A 96 16.74 31.88 2.53
CA PHE A 96 17.19 30.66 3.22
C PHE A 96 18.65 30.88 3.65
N PRO A 97 19.03 30.71 4.93
CA PRO A 97 20.44 30.77 5.28
C PRO A 97 21.12 29.58 4.61
N SER A 98 21.81 29.91 3.53
CA SER A 98 22.89 29.17 2.87
C SER A 98 24.06 28.81 3.82
N ARG A 99 23.83 28.81 5.14
CA ARG A 99 24.82 28.68 6.20
C ARG A 99 24.77 27.36 6.96
N ASP A 100 23.70 26.58 6.84
CA ASP A 100 23.53 25.39 7.68
C ASP A 100 23.76 24.13 6.84
N LEU A 101 25.02 23.70 6.76
CA LEU A 101 25.43 22.38 6.23
C LEU A 101 24.57 21.25 6.84
N GLU A 102 24.17 21.41 8.10
CA GLU A 102 23.27 20.51 8.83
C GLU A 102 21.90 20.33 8.15
N ALA A 103 21.35 21.38 7.52
CA ALA A 103 20.08 21.30 6.82
C ALA A 103 20.21 20.53 5.50
N LEU A 104 21.33 20.72 4.78
CA LEU A 104 21.62 19.94 3.56
C LEU A 104 21.87 18.48 3.89
N GLU A 105 22.61 18.17 4.95
CA GLU A 105 22.79 16.80 5.45
C GLU A 105 21.45 16.13 5.76
N TYR A 106 20.57 16.84 6.47
CA TYR A 106 19.24 16.34 6.79
C TYR A 106 18.40 16.04 5.53
N VAL A 107 18.44 16.92 4.52
CA VAL A 107 17.74 16.70 3.24
C VAL A 107 18.35 15.52 2.51
N LEU A 108 19.68 15.42 2.43
CA LEU A 108 20.38 14.31 1.79
C LEU A 108 20.12 12.96 2.47
N ASP A 109 19.93 12.94 3.79
CA ASP A 109 19.49 11.74 4.51
C ASP A 109 18.07 11.29 4.13
N LEU A 110 17.22 12.21 3.71
CA LEU A 110 15.84 11.92 3.29
C LEU A 110 15.73 11.55 1.81
N VAL A 111 16.47 12.23 0.94
CA VAL A 111 16.26 12.15 -0.54
C VAL A 111 17.53 11.84 -1.33
N GLY A 112 18.70 11.84 -0.69
CA GLY A 112 20.00 11.69 -1.36
C GLY A 112 20.24 10.32 -2.00
N HIS A 113 19.38 9.33 -1.75
CA HIS A 113 19.41 8.03 -2.46
C HIS A 113 18.68 8.03 -3.79
N GLU A 114 18.04 9.14 -4.18
CA GLU A 114 17.26 9.23 -5.41
C GLU A 114 18.09 9.56 -6.64
N ALA A 115 17.65 9.05 -7.80
CA ALA A 115 18.33 9.29 -9.07
C ALA A 115 18.49 10.78 -9.40
N GLU A 116 17.48 11.59 -9.08
CA GLU A 116 17.43 13.02 -9.42
C GLU A 116 18.17 13.89 -8.40
N SER A 117 18.75 13.33 -7.33
CA SER A 117 19.41 14.09 -6.24
C SER A 117 20.76 14.72 -6.61
N TYR A 118 21.15 14.68 -7.90
CA TYR A 118 22.44 15.19 -8.38
C TYR A 118 22.69 16.63 -7.93
N GLU A 119 21.72 17.53 -8.15
CA GLU A 119 21.87 18.96 -7.85
C GLU A 119 22.08 19.23 -6.35
N LEU A 120 21.46 18.41 -5.47
CA LEU A 120 21.65 18.52 -4.01
C LEU A 120 23.03 18.06 -3.59
N TRP A 121 23.53 16.97 -4.18
CA TRP A 121 24.88 16.49 -3.94
C TRP A 121 25.94 17.47 -4.46
N ASP A 122 25.75 18.01 -5.67
CA ASP A 122 26.62 19.03 -6.27
C ASP A 122 26.72 20.25 -5.34
N LEU A 123 25.57 20.79 -4.91
CA LEU A 123 25.51 21.91 -3.99
C LEU A 123 26.18 21.62 -2.64
N TYR A 124 25.93 20.45 -2.04
CA TYR A 124 26.52 20.10 -0.75
C TYR A 124 28.05 19.93 -0.84
N LEU A 125 28.55 19.28 -1.89
CA LEU A 125 29.99 19.10 -2.11
C LEU A 125 30.69 20.44 -2.36
N ASP A 126 30.09 21.34 -3.16
CA ASP A 126 30.62 22.68 -3.40
C ASP A 126 30.73 23.47 -2.08
N ARG A 127 29.71 23.40 -1.22
CA ARG A 127 29.72 24.09 0.08
C ARG A 127 30.75 23.52 1.05
N LEU A 128 30.92 22.20 1.10
CA LEU A 128 31.98 21.59 1.90
C LEU A 128 33.39 22.02 1.41
N GLY A 129 33.54 22.21 0.09
CA GLY A 129 34.75 22.77 -0.51
C GLY A 129 34.99 24.23 -0.10
N GLU A 130 33.96 25.08 -0.12
CA GLU A 130 34.06 26.49 0.31
C GLU A 130 34.42 26.65 1.79
N VAL A 131 33.91 25.76 2.65
CA VAL A 131 34.18 25.77 4.10
C VAL A 131 35.53 25.09 4.44
N GLU A 132 36.18 24.46 3.45
CA GLU A 132 37.43 23.70 3.60
C GLU A 132 37.32 22.53 4.60
N ASP A 133 36.12 21.96 4.79
CA ASP A 133 35.92 20.75 5.60
C ASP A 133 36.28 19.50 4.77
N PHE A 134 37.57 19.32 4.53
CA PHE A 134 38.10 18.21 3.73
C PHE A 134 37.73 16.81 4.29
N PRO A 135 37.69 16.58 5.62
CA PRO A 135 37.20 15.31 6.17
C PRO A 135 35.75 15.01 5.80
N ALA A 136 34.83 15.97 5.98
CA ALA A 136 33.42 15.80 5.62
C ALA A 136 33.26 15.65 4.10
N LEU A 137 33.99 16.43 3.30
CA LEU A 137 34.00 16.35 1.84
C LEU A 137 34.40 14.96 1.36
N ARG A 138 35.44 14.38 1.95
CA ARG A 138 35.87 13.01 1.64
C ARG A 138 34.78 11.99 1.94
N ILE A 139 34.14 12.08 3.10
CA ILE A 139 33.05 11.17 3.51
C ILE A 139 31.87 11.30 2.54
N ALA A 140 31.50 12.52 2.16
CA ALA A 140 30.43 12.81 1.22
C ALA A 140 30.72 12.22 -0.18
N LEU A 141 31.93 12.42 -0.71
CA LEU A 141 32.37 11.87 -2.00
C LEU A 141 32.35 10.33 -1.99
N HIS A 142 32.86 9.70 -0.93
CA HIS A 142 32.82 8.23 -0.79
C HIS A 142 31.39 7.70 -0.65
N SER A 143 30.46 8.50 -0.12
CA SER A 143 29.05 8.13 0.06
C SER A 143 28.27 8.23 -1.26
N VAL A 144 28.43 9.32 -2.01
CA VAL A 144 27.64 9.58 -3.23
C VAL A 144 27.94 8.58 -4.35
N ILE A 145 29.20 8.17 -4.52
CA ILE A 145 29.60 7.22 -5.58
C ILE A 145 28.95 5.83 -5.43
N LYS A 146 28.43 5.50 -4.25
CA LYS A 146 27.75 4.24 -3.94
C LYS A 146 26.25 4.30 -4.22
N LYS A 147 25.72 5.47 -4.59
CA LYS A 147 24.29 5.71 -4.80
C LYS A 147 24.00 5.83 -6.30
N PRO A 148 22.85 5.34 -6.80
CA PRO A 148 22.51 5.38 -8.22
C PRO A 148 21.97 6.77 -8.63
N VAL A 149 22.78 7.81 -8.44
CA VAL A 149 22.46 9.21 -8.74
C VAL A 149 22.83 9.55 -10.19
N GLN A 150 22.12 10.49 -10.80
CA GLN A 150 22.50 11.07 -12.09
C GLN A 150 23.87 11.73 -11.98
N GLY A 151 24.65 11.73 -13.07
CA GLY A 151 25.95 12.41 -13.08
C GLY A 151 27.06 11.70 -12.29
N LEU A 152 26.88 10.42 -11.91
CA LEU A 152 27.87 9.62 -11.17
C LEU A 152 29.31 9.69 -11.72
N PRO A 153 29.57 9.72 -13.05
CA PRO A 153 30.92 9.88 -13.58
C PRO A 153 31.62 11.17 -13.13
N LYS A 154 30.87 12.28 -12.98
CA LYS A 154 31.44 13.55 -12.50
C LYS A 154 31.90 13.44 -11.05
N PHE A 155 31.08 12.82 -10.19
CA PHE A 155 31.47 12.61 -8.79
C PHE A 155 32.67 11.68 -8.65
N TRP A 156 32.82 10.71 -9.56
CA TRP A 156 34.03 9.88 -9.63
C TRP A 156 35.27 10.70 -9.99
N GLU A 157 35.19 11.55 -11.03
CA GLU A 157 36.30 12.45 -11.40
C GLU A 157 36.68 13.40 -10.25
N MET A 158 35.68 13.95 -9.54
CA MET A 158 35.90 14.80 -8.36
C MET A 158 36.61 14.04 -7.23
N LEU A 159 36.21 12.79 -6.97
CA LEU A 159 36.84 11.94 -5.97
C LEU A 159 38.28 11.60 -6.33
N GLU A 160 38.55 11.22 -7.58
CA GLU A 160 39.91 10.94 -8.06
C GLU A 160 40.81 12.16 -7.91
N HIS A 161 40.33 13.34 -8.33
CA HIS A 161 41.07 14.59 -8.17
C HIS A 161 41.35 14.91 -6.70
N PHE A 162 40.35 14.73 -5.82
CA PHE A 162 40.48 14.97 -4.39
C PHE A 162 41.49 14.02 -3.72
N GLU A 163 41.39 12.72 -3.96
CA GLU A 163 42.31 11.72 -3.36
C GLU A 163 43.74 11.90 -3.89
N LEU A 164 43.94 12.24 -5.17
CA LEU A 164 45.26 12.51 -5.72
C LEU A 164 45.90 13.78 -5.13
N THR A 165 45.09 14.79 -4.83
CA THR A 165 45.56 16.08 -4.30
C THR A 165 45.90 16.00 -2.81
N HIS A 166 45.04 15.37 -2.01
CA HIS A 166 45.20 15.33 -0.54
C HIS A 166 45.84 14.03 -0.02
N TYR A 167 45.65 12.90 -0.69
CA TYR A 167 45.99 11.55 -0.20
C TYR A 167 46.68 10.68 -1.25
N LYS A 168 47.63 11.25 -2.01
CA LYS A 168 48.30 10.60 -3.14
C LYS A 168 48.83 9.18 -2.85
N ALA A 169 49.33 8.93 -1.64
CA ALA A 169 49.90 7.64 -1.26
C ALA A 169 48.84 6.51 -1.18
N THR A 170 47.59 6.83 -0.82
CA THR A 170 46.50 5.85 -0.67
C THR A 170 45.47 5.92 -1.78
N ALA A 171 45.62 6.86 -2.72
CA ALA A 171 44.61 7.16 -3.75
C ALA A 171 44.31 5.94 -4.64
N GLU A 172 45.34 5.20 -5.06
CA GLU A 172 45.19 4.02 -5.93
C GLU A 172 44.49 2.86 -5.20
N GLU A 173 44.89 2.55 -3.97
CA GLU A 173 44.26 1.51 -3.14
C GLU A 173 42.78 1.82 -2.85
N ILE A 174 42.46 3.10 -2.62
CA ILE A 174 41.09 3.56 -2.37
C ILE A 174 40.24 3.47 -3.63
N ALA A 175 40.79 3.86 -4.79
CA ALA A 175 40.11 3.74 -6.08
C ALA A 175 39.76 2.26 -6.35
N ASP A 176 40.74 1.35 -6.23
CA ASP A 176 40.54 -0.09 -6.42
C ASP A 176 39.45 -0.67 -5.51
N ARG A 177 39.40 -0.21 -4.26
CA ARG A 177 38.36 -0.61 -3.30
C ARG A 177 36.96 -0.12 -3.69
N LEU A 178 36.85 1.07 -4.28
CA LEU A 178 35.58 1.73 -4.59
C LEU A 178 35.03 1.44 -5.99
N ILE A 179 35.88 0.98 -6.92
CA ILE A 179 35.48 0.58 -8.29
C ILE A 179 34.30 -0.41 -8.30
N PRO A 180 34.25 -1.47 -7.47
CA PRO A 180 33.12 -2.39 -7.45
C PRO A 180 31.80 -1.72 -7.06
N ASP A 181 31.83 -0.83 -6.06
CA ASP A 181 30.65 -0.10 -5.59
C ASP A 181 30.19 0.92 -6.64
N PHE A 182 31.11 1.66 -7.25
CA PHE A 182 30.83 2.60 -8.33
C PHE A 182 30.24 1.90 -9.56
N THR A 183 30.80 0.74 -9.95
CA THR A 183 30.30 -0.06 -11.07
C THR A 183 28.88 -0.56 -10.79
N ARG A 184 28.62 -1.03 -9.56
CA ARG A 184 27.29 -1.47 -9.13
C ARG A 184 26.29 -0.30 -9.12
N ALA A 185 26.66 0.85 -8.56
CA ALA A 185 25.83 2.04 -8.53
C ALA A 185 25.51 2.55 -9.95
N SER A 186 26.49 2.54 -10.85
CA SER A 186 26.32 2.90 -12.27
C SER A 186 25.35 1.95 -12.99
N TYR A 187 25.48 0.64 -12.75
CA TYR A 187 24.59 -0.35 -13.31
C TYR A 187 23.16 -0.19 -12.79
N ALA A 188 23.00 -0.04 -11.47
CA ALA A 188 21.72 0.21 -10.82
C ALA A 188 21.07 1.52 -11.32
N HIS A 189 21.84 2.57 -11.55
CA HIS A 189 21.34 3.83 -12.11
C HIS A 189 20.75 3.64 -13.52
N ARG A 190 21.42 2.89 -14.40
CA ARG A 190 20.89 2.62 -15.76
C ARG A 190 19.59 1.83 -15.72
N GLN A 191 19.50 0.82 -14.86
CA GLN A 191 18.26 0.06 -14.65
C GLN A 191 17.15 0.94 -14.08
N LEU A 192 17.47 1.78 -13.10
CA LEU A 192 16.54 2.74 -12.52
C LEU A 192 15.98 3.68 -13.58
N GLN A 193 16.83 4.25 -14.44
CA GLN A 193 16.39 5.10 -15.56
C GLN A 193 15.45 4.35 -16.52
N TYR A 194 15.71 3.07 -16.80
CA TYR A 194 14.84 2.25 -17.62
C TYR A 194 13.45 2.09 -16.98
N HIS A 195 13.38 1.71 -15.70
CA HIS A 195 12.11 1.61 -14.97
C HIS A 195 11.38 2.95 -14.91
N MET A 196 12.07 4.04 -14.57
CA MET A 196 11.49 5.38 -14.51
C MET A 196 10.93 5.84 -15.87
N LYS A 197 11.62 5.51 -16.97
CA LYS A 197 11.13 5.81 -18.33
C LYS A 197 9.84 5.06 -18.64
N LEU A 198 9.70 3.81 -18.20
CA LEU A 198 8.48 3.01 -18.41
C LEU A 198 7.30 3.51 -17.56
N LEU A 199 7.56 4.06 -16.39
CA LEU A 199 6.53 4.60 -15.48
C LEU A 199 5.98 5.95 -15.94
N ARG A 200 6.68 6.69 -16.79
CA ARG A 200 6.18 7.94 -17.35
C ARG A 200 4.98 7.67 -18.28
N PRO A 201 3.86 8.40 -18.12
CA PRO A 201 2.76 8.29 -19.07
C PRO A 201 3.23 8.72 -20.47
N ASN A 202 2.93 7.91 -21.48
CA ASN A 202 3.12 8.26 -22.90
C ASN A 202 2.03 9.27 -23.30
N LEU A 203 2.11 10.50 -22.81
CA LEU A 203 1.22 11.59 -23.23
C LEU A 203 1.90 12.39 -24.35
N PRO A 204 1.15 12.82 -25.39
CA PRO A 204 1.67 13.73 -26.39
C PRO A 204 2.08 15.08 -25.72
N PRO A 205 3.19 15.70 -26.16
CA PRO A 205 3.77 16.90 -25.52
C PRO A 205 2.77 18.05 -25.32
N GLU A 206 1.78 18.16 -26.20
CA GLU A 206 0.76 19.21 -26.19
C GLU A 206 -0.22 19.11 -25.00
N GLN A 207 -0.46 17.90 -24.47
CA GLN A 207 -1.27 17.70 -23.26
C GLN A 207 -0.45 17.83 -21.97
N ILE A 208 0.87 17.88 -22.08
CA ILE A 208 1.79 18.05 -20.95
C ILE A 208 1.87 19.53 -20.59
N SER A 209 1.78 20.46 -21.55
CA SER A 209 1.72 21.90 -21.24
C SER A 209 0.38 22.33 -20.64
N GLY A 210 0.31 22.34 -19.30
CA GLY A 210 -0.74 23.04 -18.55
C GLY A 210 -1.79 22.15 -17.89
N SER A 211 -1.76 20.83 -18.07
CA SER A 211 -2.79 19.94 -17.52
C SER A 211 -2.56 19.59 -16.04
N VAL A 212 -3.62 19.77 -15.23
CA VAL A 212 -3.78 19.34 -13.84
C VAL A 212 -3.63 17.81 -13.69
N LEU A 213 -3.76 17.05 -14.79
CA LEU A 213 -3.55 15.61 -14.84
C LEU A 213 -2.11 15.17 -14.50
N ARG A 214 -1.13 16.10 -14.45
CA ARG A 214 0.22 15.84 -13.92
C ARG A 214 0.23 15.59 -12.41
N TYR A 215 -0.75 16.11 -11.70
CA TYR A 215 -0.78 16.15 -10.23
C TYR A 215 -1.92 15.32 -9.62
N LEU A 216 -2.74 14.70 -10.46
CA LEU A 216 -3.81 13.84 -9.98
C LEU A 216 -3.28 12.40 -9.85
N PRO A 217 -3.53 11.72 -8.72
CA PRO A 217 -3.35 10.29 -8.61
C PRO A 217 -4.08 9.64 -9.79
N PHE A 218 -3.39 8.81 -10.56
CA PHE A 218 -3.99 8.21 -11.73
C PHE A 218 -5.17 7.35 -11.26
N SER A 219 -6.40 7.76 -11.60
CA SER A 219 -7.57 6.94 -11.33
C SER A 219 -7.58 5.79 -12.34
N PRO A 220 -7.38 4.53 -11.91
CA PRO A 220 -7.36 3.39 -12.81
C PRO A 220 -8.80 2.98 -13.12
N LEU A 221 -9.67 3.91 -13.49
CA LEU A 221 -11.02 3.61 -13.88
C LEU A 221 -11.08 3.52 -15.41
N ALA A 222 -11.08 2.27 -15.88
CA ALA A 222 -11.66 1.82 -17.15
C ALA A 222 -10.83 1.84 -18.45
N SER A 223 -9.54 1.47 -18.45
CA SER A 223 -8.88 1.08 -19.71
C SER A 223 -7.77 0.03 -19.53
N THR A 224 -7.51 -0.78 -20.57
CA THR A 224 -6.35 -1.71 -20.68
C THR A 224 -4.99 -1.05 -20.37
N SER A 225 -4.94 0.28 -20.42
CA SER A 225 -3.79 1.09 -20.01
C SER A 225 -3.52 1.04 -18.50
N SER A 226 -4.54 0.89 -17.64
CA SER A 226 -4.38 0.88 -16.18
C SER A 226 -3.66 -0.37 -15.68
N GLU A 227 -3.96 -1.55 -16.22
CA GLU A 227 -3.32 -2.81 -15.83
C GLU A 227 -1.83 -2.84 -16.21
N LEU A 228 -1.48 -2.32 -17.39
CA LEU A 228 -0.08 -2.21 -17.81
C LEU A 228 0.71 -1.26 -16.91
N VAL A 229 0.11 -0.15 -16.47
CA VAL A 229 0.75 0.78 -15.54
C VAL A 229 0.99 0.10 -14.20
N VAL A 230 0.01 -0.62 -13.66
CA VAL A 230 0.16 -1.41 -12.42
C VAL A 230 1.30 -2.45 -12.58
N LYS A 231 1.33 -3.20 -13.67
CA LYS A 231 2.42 -4.18 -13.95
C LYS A 231 3.80 -3.54 -14.01
N ARG A 232 3.94 -2.34 -14.61
CA ARG A 232 5.22 -1.61 -14.65
C ARG A 232 5.66 -1.15 -13.25
N TRP A 233 4.72 -0.67 -12.44
CA TRP A 233 4.99 -0.31 -11.03
C TRP A 233 5.40 -1.53 -10.21
N ILE A 234 4.70 -2.66 -10.35
CA ILE A 234 5.06 -3.92 -9.69
C ILE A 234 6.47 -4.36 -10.12
N SER A 235 6.80 -4.27 -11.40
CA SER A 235 8.14 -4.62 -11.92
C SER A 235 9.24 -3.72 -11.31
N TYR A 236 8.96 -2.43 -11.16
CA TYR A 236 9.89 -1.51 -10.48
C TYR A 236 10.04 -1.83 -8.98
N LEU A 237 8.93 -2.12 -8.29
CA LEU A 237 8.97 -2.48 -6.88
C LEU A 237 9.69 -3.82 -6.64
N GLN A 238 9.50 -4.80 -7.54
CA GLN A 238 10.25 -6.06 -7.51
C GLN A 238 11.76 -5.81 -7.67
N TRP A 239 12.15 -4.96 -8.62
CA TRP A 239 13.55 -4.59 -8.81
C TRP A 239 14.15 -3.92 -7.56
N GLU A 240 13.40 -3.04 -6.86
CA GLU A 240 13.87 -2.48 -5.59
C GLU A 240 13.96 -3.53 -4.45
N GLU A 241 13.06 -4.53 -4.45
CA GLU A 241 13.10 -5.63 -3.48
C GLU A 241 14.25 -6.61 -3.69
N ASP A 242 14.63 -6.83 -4.95
CA ASP A 242 15.76 -7.68 -5.36
C ASP A 242 17.13 -7.10 -4.93
N ASP A 243 17.15 -5.87 -4.41
CA ASP A 243 18.31 -5.21 -3.81
C ASP A 243 19.54 -5.13 -4.75
N PRO A 244 19.45 -4.37 -5.86
CA PRO A 244 20.50 -4.27 -6.88
C PRO A 244 21.81 -3.66 -6.35
N LEU A 245 21.78 -3.04 -5.16
CA LEU A 245 22.92 -2.43 -4.50
C LEU A 245 23.51 -3.30 -3.38
N TRP A 246 22.94 -4.47 -3.09
CA TRP A 246 23.30 -5.34 -1.96
C TRP A 246 23.34 -4.59 -0.62
N LEU A 247 22.36 -3.74 -0.38
CA LEU A 247 22.26 -2.96 0.86
C LEU A 247 21.70 -3.78 2.02
N ARG A 248 21.00 -4.90 1.78
CA ARG A 248 20.36 -5.68 2.84
C ARG A 248 21.36 -6.17 3.88
N GLU A 249 22.54 -6.61 3.44
CA GLU A 249 23.64 -7.06 4.31
C GLU A 249 24.55 -5.91 4.75
N ASN A 250 24.87 -4.99 3.82
CA ASN A 250 25.85 -3.92 4.07
C ASN A 250 25.28 -2.75 4.88
N ASN A 251 24.02 -2.39 4.66
CA ASN A 251 23.36 -1.23 5.27
C ASN A 251 21.83 -1.41 5.28
N SER A 252 21.33 -2.18 6.24
CA SER A 252 19.91 -2.50 6.35
C SER A 252 19.02 -1.26 6.52
N THR A 253 19.49 -0.18 7.14
CA THR A 253 18.70 1.04 7.32
C THR A 253 18.53 1.79 6.00
N ALA A 254 19.60 1.93 5.21
CA ALA A 254 19.55 2.51 3.87
C ALA A 254 18.67 1.68 2.92
N TYR A 255 18.73 0.34 3.01
CA TYR A 255 17.84 -0.55 2.26
C TYR A 255 16.36 -0.27 2.57
N ILE A 256 16.01 -0.22 3.86
CA ILE A 256 14.62 0.04 4.30
C ILE A 256 14.16 1.44 3.87
N GLN A 257 15.00 2.47 3.98
CA GLN A 257 14.66 3.83 3.54
C GLN A 257 14.41 3.90 2.03
N ARG A 258 15.29 3.28 1.24
CA ARG A 258 15.15 3.19 -0.22
C ARG A 258 13.83 2.51 -0.59
N LEU A 259 13.55 1.36 -0.01
CA LEU A 259 12.32 0.60 -0.25
C LEU A 259 11.07 1.40 0.17
N LYS A 260 11.12 2.07 1.33
CA LYS A 260 10.02 2.91 1.83
C LYS A 260 9.71 4.03 0.85
N SER A 261 10.75 4.69 0.31
CA SER A 261 10.59 5.75 -0.68
C SER A 261 10.00 5.23 -2.00
N ALA A 262 10.39 4.03 -2.45
CA ALA A 262 9.84 3.40 -3.64
C ALA A 262 8.36 3.06 -3.47
N TYR A 263 7.98 2.50 -2.31
CA TYR A 263 6.59 2.20 -1.99
C TYR A 263 5.75 3.47 -1.83
N GLN A 264 6.29 4.53 -1.21
CA GLN A 264 5.60 5.82 -1.13
C GLN A 264 5.27 6.35 -2.53
N LYS A 265 6.23 6.33 -3.46
CA LYS A 265 6.03 6.72 -4.87
C LYS A 265 4.97 5.88 -5.59
N ALA A 266 4.90 4.58 -5.29
CA ALA A 266 3.91 3.70 -5.89
C ALA A 266 2.51 3.93 -5.31
N THR A 267 2.40 4.08 -3.98
CA THR A 267 1.12 4.29 -3.30
C THR A 267 0.46 5.62 -3.63
N THR A 268 1.24 6.62 -4.05
CA THR A 268 0.72 7.92 -4.48
C THR A 268 0.26 7.88 -5.92
N ALA A 269 1.06 7.29 -6.80
CA ALA A 269 0.73 7.14 -8.20
C ALA A 269 -0.49 6.21 -8.40
N LEU A 270 -0.62 5.18 -7.57
CA LEU A 270 -1.63 4.13 -7.64
C LEU A 270 -2.46 4.03 -6.35
N GLN A 271 -2.92 5.17 -5.82
CA GLN A 271 -3.63 5.21 -4.53
C GLN A 271 -4.89 4.34 -4.45
N PHE A 272 -5.51 4.03 -5.59
CA PHE A 272 -6.70 3.20 -5.66
C PHE A 272 -6.41 1.71 -5.93
N SER A 273 -5.14 1.32 -6.12
CA SER A 273 -4.75 -0.06 -6.34
C SER A 273 -4.52 -0.77 -5.01
N GLU A 274 -5.48 -1.62 -4.62
CA GLU A 274 -5.37 -2.43 -3.40
C GLU A 274 -4.15 -3.37 -3.40
N GLU A 275 -3.71 -3.82 -4.58
CA GLU A 275 -2.54 -4.69 -4.73
C GLU A 275 -1.25 -4.02 -4.24
N ILE A 276 -1.03 -2.75 -4.58
CA ILE A 276 0.17 -2.00 -4.18
C ILE A 276 0.22 -1.79 -2.67
N TRP A 277 -0.92 -1.47 -2.05
CA TRP A 277 -1.05 -1.32 -0.60
C TRP A 277 -0.78 -2.63 0.14
N TYR A 278 -1.35 -3.73 -0.36
CA TYR A 278 -1.13 -5.05 0.24
C TYR A 278 0.33 -5.51 0.09
N ARG A 279 0.96 -5.24 -1.06
CA ARG A 279 2.39 -5.51 -1.29
C ARG A 279 3.26 -4.72 -0.30
N ALA A 280 2.98 -3.43 -0.11
CA ALA A 280 3.67 -2.60 0.88
C ALA A 280 3.55 -3.18 2.30
N TYR A 281 2.34 -3.60 2.69
CA TYR A 281 2.12 -4.27 3.98
C TYR A 281 2.98 -5.52 4.11
N ARG A 282 2.95 -6.41 3.12
CA ARG A 282 3.70 -7.67 3.12
C ARG A 282 5.20 -7.43 3.30
N THR A 283 5.74 -6.43 2.59
CA THR A 283 7.17 -6.10 2.61
C THR A 283 7.59 -5.45 3.93
N PHE A 284 6.75 -4.60 4.52
CA PHE A 284 7.05 -3.92 5.79
C PHE A 284 6.40 -4.56 7.04
N ARG A 285 5.88 -5.78 6.93
CA ARG A 285 5.20 -6.46 8.05
C ARG A 285 6.12 -6.61 9.27
N ASN A 286 7.36 -7.01 9.02
CA ASN A 286 8.34 -7.32 10.07
C ASN A 286 9.27 -6.13 10.39
N VAL A 287 9.12 -5.01 9.67
CA VAL A 287 10.02 -3.86 9.79
C VAL A 287 9.49 -2.85 10.80
N GLY A 288 10.33 -2.48 11.77
CA GLY A 288 10.04 -1.40 12.73
C GLY A 288 8.85 -1.71 13.62
N GLN A 289 8.94 -2.77 14.43
CA GLN A 289 7.95 -3.05 15.46
C GLN A 289 8.00 -1.96 16.54
N THR A 290 6.91 -1.23 16.71
CA THR A 290 6.77 -0.20 17.76
C THR A 290 5.50 -0.44 18.56
N LYS A 291 5.39 0.18 19.75
CA LYS A 291 4.17 0.12 20.58
C LYS A 291 2.92 0.67 19.85
N THR A 292 3.10 1.54 18.85
CA THR A 292 2.01 2.13 18.03
C THR A 292 1.68 1.32 16.77
N GLY A 293 2.30 0.15 16.59
CA GLY A 293 2.09 -0.76 15.46
C GLY A 293 3.34 -1.00 14.60
N THR A 294 3.21 -1.79 13.54
CA THR A 294 4.27 -1.99 12.54
C THR A 294 4.11 -0.98 11.41
N VAL A 295 5.22 -0.68 10.71
CA VAL A 295 5.20 0.19 9.52
C VAL A 295 4.22 -0.35 8.47
N GLY A 296 4.18 -1.66 8.28
CA GLY A 296 3.21 -2.33 7.40
C GLY A 296 1.74 -2.02 7.76
N GLY A 297 1.38 -2.09 9.06
CA GLY A 297 0.01 -1.81 9.49
C GLY A 297 -0.45 -0.37 9.19
N LYS A 298 0.49 0.59 9.15
CA LYS A 298 0.20 1.98 8.74
C LYS A 298 -0.15 2.07 7.25
N TYR A 299 0.50 1.29 6.39
CA TYR A 299 0.15 1.23 4.95
C TYR A 299 -1.25 0.66 4.72
N LEU A 300 -1.65 -0.39 5.45
CA LEU A 300 -3.01 -0.93 5.36
C LEU A 300 -4.06 0.12 5.71
N ARG A 301 -3.91 0.81 6.85
CA ARG A 301 -4.85 1.86 7.27
C ARG A 301 -4.93 3.02 6.28
N LYS A 302 -3.80 3.42 5.69
CA LYS A 302 -3.80 4.45 4.65
C LYS A 302 -4.53 3.98 3.38
N GLY A 303 -4.24 2.76 2.93
CA GLY A 303 -4.90 2.17 1.77
C GLY A 303 -6.41 1.98 1.93
N THR A 304 -6.87 1.54 3.11
CA THR A 304 -8.32 1.41 3.40
C THR A 304 -9.04 2.75 3.35
N ASN A 305 -8.38 3.83 3.78
CA ASN A 305 -8.97 5.17 3.79
C ASN A 305 -8.95 5.85 2.40
N GLN A 306 -8.00 5.48 1.54
CA GLN A 306 -7.82 6.10 0.22
C GLN A 306 -8.51 5.36 -0.93
N SER A 307 -8.89 4.10 -0.73
CA SER A 307 -9.58 3.32 -1.75
C SER A 307 -10.99 3.85 -2.01
N THR A 308 -11.32 4.18 -3.27
CA THR A 308 -12.67 4.64 -3.70
C THR A 308 -13.74 3.57 -3.46
N ALA A 309 -13.35 2.30 -3.56
CA ALA A 309 -14.20 1.16 -3.28
C ALA A 309 -13.80 0.50 -1.96
N ILE A 310 -14.76 -0.03 -1.22
CA ILE A 310 -14.52 -0.83 -0.02
C ILE A 310 -13.73 -2.07 -0.46
N SER A 311 -12.43 -2.06 -0.20
CA SER A 311 -11.49 -3.14 -0.54
C SER A 311 -11.57 -4.21 0.54
N LEU A 312 -12.12 -5.38 0.22
CA LEU A 312 -12.14 -6.50 1.16
C LEU A 312 -10.72 -7.00 1.45
N LEU A 313 -9.85 -7.00 0.44
CA LEU A 313 -8.46 -7.45 0.58
C LEU A 313 -7.73 -6.70 1.68
N LEU A 314 -7.74 -5.36 1.64
CA LEU A 314 -7.03 -4.53 2.61
C LEU A 314 -7.63 -4.62 4.01
N ASN A 315 -8.96 -4.68 4.10
CA ASN A 315 -9.63 -4.78 5.40
C ASN A 315 -9.43 -6.15 6.06
N PHE A 316 -9.43 -7.25 5.29
CA PHE A 316 -9.10 -8.57 5.84
C PHE A 316 -7.64 -8.67 6.25
N ALA A 317 -6.72 -8.14 5.45
CA ALA A 317 -5.31 -8.05 5.84
C ALA A 317 -5.11 -7.23 7.12
N LEU A 318 -5.90 -6.14 7.30
CA LEU A 318 -5.86 -5.33 8.51
C LEU A 318 -6.46 -6.07 9.71
N ALA A 319 -7.55 -6.81 9.53
CA ALA A 319 -8.14 -7.67 10.55
C ALA A 319 -7.14 -8.73 11.03
N ASP A 320 -6.46 -9.40 10.10
CA ASP A 320 -5.44 -10.41 10.39
C ASP A 320 -4.24 -9.81 11.13
N ASP A 321 -3.77 -8.63 10.73
CA ASP A 321 -2.68 -7.91 11.40
C ASP A 321 -3.05 -7.49 12.84
N LEU A 322 -4.29 -7.05 13.06
CA LEU A 322 -4.81 -6.71 14.39
C LEU A 322 -5.00 -7.95 15.26
N GLU A 323 -5.55 -9.03 14.70
CA GLU A 323 -5.71 -10.32 15.39
C GLU A 323 -4.33 -10.89 15.79
N PHE A 324 -3.35 -10.84 14.89
CA PHE A 324 -1.97 -11.27 15.15
C PHE A 324 -1.31 -10.48 16.28
N ARG A 325 -1.65 -9.20 16.44
CA ARG A 325 -1.16 -8.35 17.55
C ARG A 325 -1.94 -8.54 18.86
N GLY A 326 -3.00 -9.35 18.85
CA GLY A 326 -3.88 -9.56 20.01
C GLY A 326 -4.89 -8.43 20.24
N ASP A 327 -5.08 -7.54 19.27
CA ASP A 327 -6.01 -6.41 19.36
C ASP A 327 -7.43 -6.79 18.89
N TYR A 328 -8.02 -7.73 19.62
CA TYR A 328 -9.31 -8.34 19.24
C TYR A 328 -10.48 -7.35 19.24
N GLU A 329 -10.40 -6.30 20.07
CA GLU A 329 -11.45 -5.28 20.14
C GLU A 329 -11.46 -4.41 18.88
N ASN A 330 -10.29 -3.99 18.40
CA ASN A 330 -10.21 -3.25 17.14
C ASN A 330 -10.51 -4.14 15.93
N THR A 331 -10.15 -5.43 15.94
CA THR A 331 -10.59 -6.37 14.88
C THR A 331 -12.11 -6.50 14.84
N LYS A 332 -12.77 -6.61 16.01
CA LYS A 332 -14.24 -6.66 16.09
C LYS A 332 -14.87 -5.39 15.52
N ARG A 333 -14.36 -4.21 15.93
CA ARG A 333 -14.84 -2.91 15.44
C ARG A 333 -14.68 -2.79 13.93
N LEU A 334 -13.52 -3.20 13.39
CA LEU A 334 -13.27 -3.18 11.94
C LEU A 334 -14.32 -3.98 11.16
N TYR A 335 -14.66 -5.19 11.61
CA TYR A 335 -15.72 -5.98 10.98
C TYR A 335 -17.10 -5.31 11.12
N SER A 336 -17.44 -4.80 12.29
CA SER A 336 -18.71 -4.08 12.50
C SER A 336 -18.84 -2.83 11.63
N ASP A 337 -17.80 -2.01 11.54
CA ASP A 337 -17.77 -0.81 10.72
C ASP A 337 -17.91 -1.15 9.24
N LEU A 338 -17.20 -2.18 8.78
CA LEU A 338 -17.24 -2.60 7.40
C LEU A 338 -18.61 -3.18 7.00
N LEU A 339 -19.25 -3.93 7.91
CA LEU A 339 -20.63 -4.37 7.73
C LEU A 339 -21.57 -3.17 7.63
N MET A 340 -21.47 -2.18 8.52
CA MET A 340 -22.34 -0.99 8.46
C MET A 340 -22.21 -0.24 7.13
N VAL A 341 -20.98 -0.03 6.64
CA VAL A 341 -20.76 0.70 5.38
C VAL A 341 -21.29 -0.09 4.18
N LEU A 342 -21.09 -1.42 4.15
CA LEU A 342 -21.64 -2.26 3.08
C LEU A 342 -23.16 -2.33 3.12
N TRP A 343 -23.76 -2.35 4.31
CA TRP A 343 -25.21 -2.30 4.49
C TRP A 343 -25.81 -1.00 3.96
N ASP A 344 -25.23 0.14 4.31
CA ASP A 344 -25.67 1.44 3.81
C ASP A 344 -25.59 1.48 2.26
N LYS A 345 -24.52 0.92 1.70
CA LYS A 345 -24.36 0.82 0.25
C LYS A 345 -25.41 -0.10 -0.40
N ALA A 346 -25.70 -1.25 0.19
CA ALA A 346 -26.73 -2.19 -0.29
C ALA A 346 -28.12 -1.55 -0.26
N ILE A 347 -28.46 -0.79 0.79
CA ILE A 347 -29.73 -0.06 0.90
C ILE A 347 -29.80 1.06 -0.14
N SER A 348 -28.71 1.80 -0.35
CA SER A 348 -28.67 2.92 -1.30
C SER A 348 -28.84 2.49 -2.76
N LYS A 349 -28.43 1.26 -3.10
CA LYS A 349 -28.46 0.69 -4.46
C LYS A 349 -28.83 -0.79 -4.42
N PRO A 350 -30.13 -1.12 -4.27
CA PRO A 350 -30.59 -2.50 -4.16
C PRO A 350 -30.52 -3.30 -5.48
N SER A 351 -30.21 -2.65 -6.61
CA SER A 351 -30.02 -3.32 -7.91
C SER A 351 -28.63 -3.92 -8.10
N ASP A 352 -27.66 -3.54 -7.25
CA ASP A 352 -26.27 -3.98 -7.38
C ASP A 352 -26.06 -5.27 -6.58
N VAL A 353 -25.61 -6.35 -7.23
CA VAL A 353 -25.29 -7.65 -6.59
C VAL A 353 -23.96 -7.60 -5.80
N GLU A 354 -23.03 -6.73 -6.24
CA GLU A 354 -21.69 -6.57 -5.66
C GLU A 354 -21.65 -6.29 -4.13
N PRO A 355 -22.43 -5.34 -3.56
CA PRO A 355 -22.41 -5.09 -2.12
C PRO A 355 -22.93 -6.30 -1.31
N GLU A 356 -23.85 -7.08 -1.85
CA GLU A 356 -24.41 -8.25 -1.16
C GLU A 356 -23.41 -9.41 -1.06
N GLU A 357 -22.69 -9.72 -2.15
CA GLU A 357 -21.62 -10.72 -2.13
C GLU A 357 -20.52 -10.35 -1.13
N LYS A 358 -20.15 -9.05 -1.10
CA LYS A 358 -19.16 -8.53 -0.17
C LYS A 358 -19.62 -8.65 1.29
N LEU A 359 -20.91 -8.42 1.58
CA LEU A 359 -21.46 -8.63 2.91
C LEU A 359 -21.25 -10.07 3.37
N GLY A 360 -21.59 -11.06 2.53
CA GLY A 360 -21.42 -12.48 2.85
C GLY A 360 -19.97 -12.85 3.22
N ALA A 361 -19.00 -12.39 2.42
CA ALA A 361 -17.58 -12.65 2.65
C ALA A 361 -17.08 -12.08 3.98
N VAL A 362 -17.50 -10.87 4.34
CA VAL A 362 -17.09 -10.17 5.56
C VAL A 362 -17.61 -10.88 6.79
N TYR A 363 -18.83 -11.32 6.69
CA TYR A 363 -19.53 -12.05 7.71
C TYR A 363 -18.93 -13.45 7.96
N ASP A 364 -18.57 -14.19 6.90
CA ASP A 364 -17.81 -15.44 7.04
C ASP A 364 -16.47 -15.21 7.75
N ALA A 365 -15.73 -14.17 7.33
CA ALA A 365 -14.48 -13.79 8.00
C ALA A 365 -14.70 -13.45 9.48
N TYR A 366 -15.75 -12.69 9.79
CA TYR A 366 -16.08 -12.28 11.16
C TYR A 366 -16.50 -13.47 12.04
N LEU A 367 -17.26 -14.43 11.51
CA LEU A 367 -17.59 -15.68 12.22
C LEU A 367 -16.35 -16.51 12.53
N ARG A 368 -15.45 -16.66 11.56
CA ARG A 368 -14.19 -17.39 11.75
C ARG A 368 -13.33 -16.73 12.83
N PHE A 369 -13.24 -15.40 12.82
CA PHE A 369 -12.57 -14.62 13.86
C PHE A 369 -13.20 -14.85 15.25
N ALA A 370 -14.53 -14.77 15.35
CA ALA A 370 -15.23 -14.98 16.62
C ALA A 370 -15.04 -16.41 17.15
N CYS A 371 -15.07 -17.41 16.27
CA CYS A 371 -14.76 -18.80 16.60
C CYS A 371 -13.34 -18.96 17.15
N ARG A 372 -12.33 -18.35 16.52
CA ARG A 372 -10.93 -18.44 16.95
C ARG A 372 -10.67 -17.78 18.30
N THR A 373 -11.32 -16.64 18.56
CA THR A 373 -10.99 -15.80 19.72
C THR A 373 -11.86 -16.07 20.96
N LYS A 374 -13.16 -16.28 20.77
CA LYS A 374 -14.15 -16.42 21.87
C LYS A 374 -14.94 -17.73 21.82
N GLY A 375 -14.64 -18.61 20.87
CA GLY A 375 -15.30 -19.91 20.71
C GLY A 375 -16.65 -19.82 20.01
N GLN A 376 -17.32 -20.97 19.93
CA GLN A 376 -18.51 -21.16 19.08
C GLN A 376 -19.73 -20.34 19.53
N ASP A 377 -19.88 -20.05 20.82
CA ASP A 377 -21.05 -19.32 21.33
C ASP A 377 -21.05 -17.86 20.89
N ALA A 378 -19.88 -17.21 20.81
CA ALA A 378 -19.76 -15.86 20.27
C ALA A 378 -20.10 -15.82 18.76
N ALA A 379 -19.65 -16.83 18.01
CA ALA A 379 -19.98 -16.96 16.60
C ALA A 379 -21.48 -17.19 16.37
N ARG A 380 -22.17 -17.96 17.23
CA ARG A 380 -23.62 -18.16 17.15
C ARG A 380 -24.41 -16.86 17.32
N ILE A 381 -23.94 -15.95 18.17
CA ILE A 381 -24.57 -14.63 18.36
C ILE A 381 -24.47 -13.81 17.08
N ILE A 382 -23.25 -13.69 16.52
CA ILE A 382 -23.00 -12.97 15.26
C ILE A 382 -23.80 -13.61 14.12
N PHE A 383 -23.84 -14.95 14.08
CA PHE A 383 -24.61 -15.70 13.08
C PHE A 383 -26.12 -15.44 13.19
N GLY A 384 -26.66 -15.35 14.41
CA GLY A 384 -28.06 -15.00 14.62
C GLY A 384 -28.41 -13.57 14.21
N GLU A 385 -27.46 -12.63 14.37
CA GLU A 385 -27.60 -11.25 13.88
C GLU A 385 -27.56 -11.18 12.35
N ALA A 386 -26.60 -11.88 11.77
CA ALA A 386 -26.44 -12.09 10.34
C ALA A 386 -27.69 -12.62 9.63
N ILE A 387 -28.31 -13.69 10.17
CA ILE A 387 -29.58 -14.21 9.65
C ILE A 387 -30.69 -13.16 9.77
N LYS A 388 -30.69 -12.26 10.74
CA LYS A 388 -31.77 -11.25 10.78
C LYS A 388 -31.61 -10.20 9.68
N GLN A 389 -30.37 -9.94 9.28
CA GLN A 389 -30.04 -8.83 8.39
C GLN A 389 -29.92 -9.27 6.93
N ALA A 390 -29.05 -10.24 6.60
CA ALA A 390 -28.82 -10.74 5.22
C ALA A 390 -28.94 -12.27 5.14
N PRO A 391 -30.15 -12.83 5.21
CA PRO A 391 -30.29 -14.25 5.47
C PRO A 391 -29.95 -15.16 4.24
N SER A 392 -30.04 -14.67 2.99
CA SER A 392 -30.02 -15.50 1.76
C SER A 392 -28.62 -15.97 1.43
N HIS A 393 -27.65 -15.07 1.53
CA HIS A 393 -26.23 -15.32 1.22
C HIS A 393 -25.52 -16.12 2.30
N PHE A 394 -25.90 -15.92 3.55
CA PHE A 394 -25.24 -16.56 4.70
C PHE A 394 -25.40 -18.06 4.75
N VAL A 395 -26.58 -18.49 4.36
CA VAL A 395 -26.94 -19.88 4.46
C VAL A 395 -26.25 -20.68 3.36
N ARG A 396 -26.02 -20.07 2.18
CA ARG A 396 -25.26 -20.67 1.07
C ARG A 396 -23.81 -21.04 1.46
N HIS A 397 -23.20 -20.34 2.42
CA HIS A 397 -21.84 -20.63 2.92
C HIS A 397 -21.80 -21.28 4.32
N SER A 398 -22.96 -21.52 4.95
CA SER A 398 -23.01 -22.12 6.28
C SER A 398 -22.85 -23.65 6.21
N VAL A 399 -21.95 -24.22 7.00
CA VAL A 399 -21.70 -25.68 7.01
C VAL A 399 -22.61 -26.42 8.01
N ILE A 400 -23.73 -25.82 8.43
CA ILE A 400 -24.51 -26.32 9.57
C ILE A 400 -25.98 -26.52 9.17
N ARG A 401 -26.46 -27.76 9.23
CA ARG A 401 -27.87 -28.12 8.96
C ARG A 401 -28.89 -27.22 9.68
N LYS A 402 -28.64 -26.87 10.93
CA LYS A 402 -29.51 -26.00 11.73
C LYS A 402 -29.59 -24.56 11.20
N ALA A 403 -28.53 -24.07 10.57
CA ALA A 403 -28.51 -22.76 9.90
C ALA A 403 -29.43 -22.77 8.67
N PHE A 404 -29.32 -23.80 7.84
CA PHE A 404 -30.25 -24.01 6.73
C PHE A 404 -31.70 -24.16 7.22
N GLN A 405 -31.95 -24.98 8.24
CA GLN A 405 -33.30 -25.12 8.78
C GLN A 405 -33.87 -23.79 9.34
N ALA A 406 -33.03 -22.98 9.99
CA ALA A 406 -33.45 -21.66 10.47
C ALA A 406 -33.72 -20.69 9.31
N GLY A 407 -32.90 -20.70 8.26
CA GLY A 407 -33.08 -19.84 7.09
C GLY A 407 -34.32 -20.19 6.25
N MET A 408 -34.83 -21.43 6.30
CA MET A 408 -36.08 -21.82 5.64
C MET A 408 -37.28 -20.97 6.11
N ALA A 409 -37.24 -20.39 7.32
CA ALA A 409 -38.26 -19.46 7.79
C ALA A 409 -38.33 -18.17 6.95
N HIS A 410 -37.21 -17.77 6.34
CA HIS A 410 -37.07 -16.54 5.57
C HIS A 410 -37.01 -16.78 4.04
N PHE A 411 -36.46 -17.92 3.59
CA PHE A 411 -36.21 -18.20 2.15
C PHE A 411 -36.89 -19.42 1.57
N ARG A 412 -37.96 -19.88 2.19
CA ARG A 412 -38.84 -20.91 1.61
C ARG A 412 -39.27 -20.66 0.16
N ASN A 413 -39.17 -19.43 -0.35
CA ASN A 413 -39.56 -19.03 -1.71
C ASN A 413 -38.38 -18.65 -2.62
N ASP A 414 -37.13 -18.75 -2.15
CA ASP A 414 -35.93 -18.46 -2.95
C ASP A 414 -35.36 -19.78 -3.48
N LEU A 415 -35.40 -19.97 -4.79
CA LEU A 415 -34.99 -21.21 -5.45
C LEU A 415 -33.49 -21.46 -5.27
N ASP A 416 -32.67 -20.44 -5.43
CA ASP A 416 -31.21 -20.54 -5.31
C ASP A 416 -30.80 -20.96 -3.90
N TYR A 417 -31.50 -20.44 -2.89
CA TYR A 417 -31.29 -20.82 -1.50
C TYR A 417 -31.57 -22.32 -1.29
N ILE A 418 -32.66 -22.83 -1.86
CA ILE A 418 -33.06 -24.22 -1.76
C ILE A 418 -32.08 -25.12 -2.53
N MET A 419 -31.62 -24.68 -3.70
CA MET A 419 -30.56 -25.34 -4.46
C MET A 419 -29.29 -25.49 -3.63
N CYS A 420 -28.79 -24.40 -3.02
CA CYS A 420 -27.60 -24.47 -2.17
C CYS A 420 -27.81 -25.38 -0.93
N TYR A 421 -29.00 -25.35 -0.31
CA TYR A 421 -29.31 -26.26 0.80
C TYR A 421 -29.31 -27.72 0.34
N PHE A 422 -29.92 -27.98 -0.81
CA PHE A 422 -30.00 -29.30 -1.41
C PHE A 422 -28.62 -29.87 -1.75
N GLU A 423 -27.77 -29.08 -2.41
CA GLU A 423 -26.39 -29.46 -2.73
C GLU A 423 -25.56 -29.71 -1.48
N TRP A 424 -25.72 -28.88 -0.44
CA TRP A 424 -25.06 -29.10 0.84
C TRP A 424 -25.50 -30.42 1.49
N LEU A 425 -26.81 -30.71 1.52
CA LEU A 425 -27.35 -31.97 2.08
C LEU A 425 -26.83 -33.19 1.32
N LEU A 426 -26.72 -33.10 -0.01
CA LEU A 426 -26.13 -34.14 -0.84
C LEU A 426 -24.65 -34.35 -0.54
N SER A 427 -23.86 -33.27 -0.46
CA SER A 427 -22.41 -33.36 -0.17
C SER A 427 -22.10 -33.92 1.22
N THR A 428 -23.05 -33.83 2.15
CA THR A 428 -22.94 -34.30 3.54
C THR A 428 -23.72 -35.60 3.81
N ASN A 429 -24.26 -36.22 2.76
CA ASN A 429 -24.99 -37.50 2.78
C ASN A 429 -26.26 -37.50 3.66
N TYR A 430 -26.92 -36.35 3.87
CA TYR A 430 -28.23 -36.27 4.52
C TYR A 430 -29.36 -36.49 3.50
N TYR A 431 -29.42 -37.70 2.92
CA TYR A 431 -30.32 -38.01 1.81
C TYR A 431 -31.81 -37.93 2.15
N ASP A 432 -32.20 -38.24 3.39
CA ASP A 432 -33.61 -38.18 3.80
C ASP A 432 -34.11 -36.73 3.88
N ASP A 433 -33.27 -35.83 4.38
CA ASP A 433 -33.56 -34.39 4.39
C ASP A 433 -33.56 -33.81 2.98
N ALA A 434 -32.66 -34.26 2.12
CA ALA A 434 -32.62 -33.86 0.72
C ALA A 434 -33.90 -34.29 -0.02
N ARG A 435 -34.40 -35.52 0.21
CA ARG A 435 -35.70 -35.98 -0.32
C ARG A 435 -36.86 -35.14 0.19
N ALA A 436 -36.86 -34.81 1.49
CA ALA A 436 -37.87 -33.95 2.07
C ALA A 436 -37.85 -32.56 1.40
N LEU A 437 -36.67 -32.00 1.15
CA LEU A 437 -36.50 -30.72 0.48
C LEU A 437 -36.93 -30.75 -1.00
N LEU A 438 -36.67 -31.86 -1.70
CA LEU A 438 -37.14 -32.08 -3.08
C LEU A 438 -38.67 -32.09 -3.13
N SER A 439 -39.30 -32.86 -2.23
CA SER A 439 -40.77 -32.92 -2.14
C SER A 439 -41.39 -31.57 -1.74
N PHE A 440 -40.67 -30.78 -0.95
CA PHE A 440 -41.08 -29.42 -0.62
C PHE A 440 -41.01 -28.53 -1.86
N ALA A 441 -39.92 -28.59 -2.63
CA ALA A 441 -39.74 -27.76 -3.80
C ALA A 441 -40.74 -28.09 -4.92
N ASP A 442 -41.04 -29.37 -5.14
CA ASP A 442 -42.07 -29.83 -6.10
C ASP A 442 -43.47 -29.25 -5.82
N ASN A 443 -43.76 -28.97 -4.55
CA ASN A 443 -45.04 -28.39 -4.12
C ASN A 443 -45.03 -26.86 -4.10
N GLN A 444 -43.87 -26.24 -3.96
CA GLN A 444 -43.73 -24.80 -3.70
C GLN A 444 -43.35 -23.99 -4.95
N PHE A 445 -42.60 -24.56 -5.90
CA PHE A 445 -42.09 -23.86 -7.08
C PHE A 445 -42.77 -24.30 -8.38
N SER A 446 -42.50 -23.58 -9.46
CA SER A 446 -43.00 -23.94 -10.78
C SER A 446 -42.38 -25.27 -11.24
N ARG A 447 -43.05 -25.93 -12.19
CA ARG A 447 -42.56 -27.21 -12.74
C ARG A 447 -41.20 -27.06 -13.41
N GLU A 448 -40.86 -25.88 -13.94
CA GLU A 448 -39.59 -25.61 -14.61
C GLU A 448 -38.45 -25.53 -13.59
N ASP A 449 -38.67 -24.83 -12.47
CA ASP A 449 -37.71 -24.67 -11.38
C ASP A 449 -37.46 -25.98 -10.61
N ALA A 450 -38.53 -26.76 -10.38
CA ALA A 450 -38.44 -28.05 -9.68
C ALA A 450 -37.66 -29.10 -10.50
N VAL A 451 -37.69 -29.00 -11.84
CA VAL A 451 -36.95 -29.91 -12.72
C VAL A 451 -35.43 -29.75 -12.57
N GLU A 452 -34.92 -28.57 -12.24
CA GLU A 452 -33.50 -28.34 -12.01
C GLU A 452 -32.99 -29.08 -10.75
N LEU A 453 -33.75 -29.01 -9.66
CA LEU A 453 -33.51 -29.77 -8.42
C LEU A 453 -33.57 -31.29 -8.68
N GLN A 454 -34.58 -31.75 -9.42
CA GLN A 454 -34.74 -33.16 -9.77
C GLN A 454 -33.60 -33.67 -10.68
N ALA A 455 -33.12 -32.84 -11.59
CA ALA A 455 -31.97 -33.15 -12.44
C ALA A 455 -30.68 -33.29 -11.60
N HIS A 456 -30.46 -32.40 -10.63
CA HIS A 456 -29.35 -32.51 -9.69
C HIS A 456 -29.41 -33.78 -8.83
N TRP A 457 -30.59 -34.11 -8.28
CA TRP A 457 -30.83 -35.35 -7.55
C TRP A 457 -30.46 -36.58 -8.40
N SER A 458 -30.95 -36.63 -9.63
CA SER A 458 -30.79 -37.77 -10.53
C SER A 458 -29.33 -37.98 -10.91
N ARG A 459 -28.57 -36.91 -11.14
CA ARG A 459 -27.12 -36.97 -11.41
C ARG A 459 -26.35 -37.54 -10.22
N HIS A 460 -26.64 -37.06 -9.01
CA HIS A 460 -25.95 -37.51 -7.80
C HIS A 460 -26.30 -38.96 -7.44
N TYR A 461 -27.57 -39.34 -7.52
CA TYR A 461 -28.03 -40.69 -7.22
C TYR A 461 -27.57 -41.72 -8.26
N GLY A 462 -27.50 -41.32 -9.55
CA GLY A 462 -26.92 -42.14 -10.62
C GLY A 462 -25.44 -42.44 -10.41
N GLN A 463 -24.67 -41.50 -9.87
CA GLN A 463 -23.26 -41.70 -9.51
C GLN A 463 -23.09 -42.57 -8.25
N CYS A 464 -23.92 -42.40 -7.23
CA CYS A 464 -23.84 -43.23 -6.01
C CYS A 464 -24.22 -44.69 -6.30
N THR A 465 -25.26 -44.92 -7.10
CA THR A 465 -25.69 -46.27 -7.48
C THR A 465 -24.72 -46.99 -8.41
N SER A 466 -23.98 -46.26 -9.27
CA SER A 466 -22.91 -46.86 -10.07
C SER A 466 -21.73 -47.29 -9.20
N TRP A 467 -21.31 -46.45 -8.23
CA TRP A 467 -20.25 -46.77 -7.26
C TRP A 467 -20.61 -47.98 -6.38
N ASP A 468 -21.83 -48.03 -5.84
CA ASP A 468 -22.29 -49.17 -5.03
C ASP A 468 -22.36 -50.46 -5.86
N SER A 469 -22.68 -50.37 -7.15
CA SER A 469 -22.72 -51.53 -8.04
C SER A 469 -21.34 -52.04 -8.46
N GLU A 470 -20.35 -51.15 -8.63
CA GLU A 470 -18.96 -51.53 -8.93
C GLU A 470 -18.29 -52.22 -7.73
N HIS A 471 -18.48 -51.70 -6.52
CA HIS A 471 -17.91 -52.31 -5.30
C HIS A 471 -18.67 -53.55 -4.79
N ALA A 472 -19.97 -53.66 -5.07
CA ALA A 472 -20.71 -54.90 -4.82
C ALA A 472 -20.23 -56.06 -5.72
N GLY A 473 -19.75 -55.76 -6.94
CA GLY A 473 -19.16 -56.74 -7.86
C GLY A 473 -17.75 -57.21 -7.44
N GLU A 474 -16.94 -56.32 -6.86
CA GLU A 474 -15.60 -56.65 -6.33
C GLU A 474 -15.68 -57.52 -5.05
N ALA A 475 -16.70 -57.29 -4.21
CA ALA A 475 -16.93 -58.11 -3.02
C ALA A 475 -17.41 -59.54 -3.33
N GLN A 476 -18.03 -59.77 -4.50
CA GLN A 476 -18.48 -61.11 -4.93
C GLN A 476 -17.42 -61.91 -5.70
N THR A 477 -16.31 -61.30 -6.11
CA THR A 477 -15.23 -61.97 -6.86
C THR A 477 -14.02 -62.36 -6.00
N SER A 478 -14.08 -62.09 -4.69
CA SER A 478 -13.03 -62.41 -3.72
C SER A 478 -13.40 -63.54 -2.74
N GLY A 479 -14.40 -64.36 -3.08
CA GLY A 479 -14.87 -65.51 -2.28
C GLY A 479 -14.45 -66.85 -2.86
#